data_AF-A0A1I8CPU0-F1
#
_entry.id   AF-A0A1I8CPU0-F1
#
_cell.length_a   1.000
_cell.length_b   1.000
_cell.length_c   1.000
_cell.angle_alpha   90.00
_cell.angle_beta   90.00
_cell.angle_gamma   90.00
#
_symmetry.space_group_name_H-M   'P 1'
#
loop_
_entity.id
_entity.type
_entity.pdbx_description
1 polymer ?
#
loop_
_entity_poly.entity_id
_entity_poly.type
_entity_poly.pdbx_seq_one_letter_code
_entity_poly.pdbx_strand_id
1 'polypeptide(L)'
;MLQKNAGEVASYESEIEHNPLPPFINFNADYRVAPNNKLVYCMITKNMCTIFGEVSCLLFNPETYLEKNISVTSVMYDDRTCQTAPAVLNNHSKLRKYLGGDEKNYKYYTVVREPIDRFLSAYTDKCFRERELLGRYEQCYGCGYDMECFIDETYKRALMYAAGTRPTPVNMEDYHFLPQNWKCFFGLEMEKYTFFDYTDKLKMYDKLDAFYKASGVGMKVREKIQRDLRTSFTLHKTSNSEARKIFENQLRNNRKLMAKLINLYYYDFIYFNYSVPILD
;
A
#
# COMPACT_ATOMS: atom_id res chain seq x y z
N MET A 1 -31.92 -13.59 -23.28
CA MET A 1 -32.48 -12.25 -23.56
C MET A 1 -31.83 -11.25 -22.61
N LEU A 2 -30.71 -10.66 -23.03
CA LEU A 2 -30.09 -9.52 -22.35
C LEU A 2 -29.64 -8.57 -23.46
N GLN A 3 -30.58 -7.74 -23.91
CA GLN A 3 -30.33 -6.54 -24.69
C GLN A 3 -31.10 -5.42 -24.00
N LYS A 4 -30.35 -4.46 -23.46
CA LYS A 4 -30.68 -3.12 -22.90
C LYS A 4 -29.60 -2.85 -21.84
N ASN A 5 -28.73 -1.84 -21.89
CA ASN A 5 -28.67 -0.59 -22.65
C ASN A 5 -27.21 -0.34 -23.07
N ALA A 6 -26.91 -0.38 -24.36
CA ALA A 6 -25.63 0.13 -24.90
C ALA A 6 -25.67 1.68 -25.07
N GLY A 7 -26.83 2.30 -24.88
CA GLY A 7 -27.05 3.74 -25.10
C GLY A 7 -26.68 4.66 -23.94
N GLU A 8 -26.56 4.16 -22.70
CA GLU A 8 -26.13 4.96 -21.53
C GLU A 8 -24.62 4.90 -21.29
N VAL A 9 -23.93 3.92 -21.88
CA VAL A 9 -22.47 3.79 -21.77
C VAL A 9 -21.75 4.76 -22.72
N ALA A 10 -22.36 5.07 -23.87
CA ALA A 10 -21.75 5.86 -24.93
C ALA A 10 -21.68 7.38 -24.66
N SER A 11 -22.42 7.91 -23.68
CA SER A 11 -22.39 9.35 -23.34
C SER A 11 -21.41 9.71 -22.21
N TYR A 12 -20.71 8.72 -21.63
CA TYR A 12 -19.72 8.94 -20.56
C TYR A 12 -18.27 8.90 -21.05
N GLU A 13 -17.98 8.33 -22.21
CA GLU A 13 -16.62 8.17 -22.73
C GLU A 13 -16.00 9.48 -23.24
N SER A 14 -16.78 10.53 -23.52
CA SER A 14 -16.26 11.78 -24.09
C SER A 14 -15.80 12.83 -23.06
N GLU A 15 -15.94 12.57 -21.75
CA GLU A 15 -15.57 13.53 -20.69
C GLU A 15 -14.50 13.03 -19.71
N ILE A 16 -14.03 11.79 -19.88
CA ILE A 16 -13.04 11.20 -18.98
C ILE A 16 -11.66 11.30 -19.62
N GLU A 17 -10.84 12.21 -19.11
CA GLU A 17 -9.50 12.52 -19.63
C GLU A 17 -8.49 11.36 -19.48
N HIS A 18 -8.75 10.42 -18.58
CA HIS A 18 -7.90 9.25 -18.33
C HIS A 18 -8.61 7.93 -18.64
N ASN A 19 -7.92 6.99 -19.26
CA ASN A 19 -8.38 5.60 -19.32
C ASN A 19 -7.86 4.80 -18.11
N PRO A 20 -8.47 3.67 -17.74
CA PRO A 20 -7.89 2.79 -16.73
C PRO A 20 -6.43 2.44 -17.07
N LEU A 21 -5.52 2.63 -16.12
CA LEU A 21 -4.13 2.20 -16.28
C LEU A 21 -4.03 0.68 -16.50
N PRO A 22 -3.06 0.18 -17.28
CA PRO A 22 -2.87 -1.26 -17.42
C PRO A 22 -2.54 -1.90 -16.06
N PRO A 23 -3.03 -3.12 -15.79
CA PRO A 23 -2.73 -3.80 -14.54
C PRO A 23 -1.32 -4.40 -14.54
N PHE A 24 -0.83 -4.72 -13.36
CA PHE A 24 0.33 -5.58 -13.13
C PHE A 24 1.66 -5.12 -13.75
N ILE A 25 1.85 -3.81 -13.92
CA ILE A 25 3.18 -3.28 -14.27
C ILE A 25 4.13 -3.52 -13.10
N ASN A 26 5.26 -4.17 -13.34
CA ASN A 26 6.23 -4.48 -12.28
C ASN A 26 7.03 -3.24 -11.89
N PHE A 27 6.47 -2.40 -11.02
CA PHE A 27 7.09 -1.13 -10.60
C PHE A 27 8.12 -1.33 -9.47
N ASN A 28 7.71 -1.91 -8.34
CA ASN A 28 8.64 -2.20 -7.24
C ASN A 28 8.20 -3.39 -6.39
N ALA A 29 9.17 -4.00 -5.73
CA ALA A 29 8.92 -5.02 -4.72
C ALA A 29 9.84 -4.79 -3.52
N ASP A 30 9.28 -4.82 -2.32
CA ASP A 30 10.03 -4.71 -1.07
C ASP A 30 9.52 -5.76 -0.08
N TYR A 31 10.37 -6.73 0.24
CA TYR A 31 9.99 -7.90 1.02
C TYR A 31 10.61 -7.87 2.40
N ARG A 32 9.86 -8.33 3.40
CA ARG A 32 10.36 -8.66 4.73
C ARG A 32 10.22 -10.16 4.96
N VAL A 33 11.30 -10.80 5.41
CA VAL A 33 11.33 -12.26 5.56
C VAL A 33 11.54 -12.65 7.02
N ALA A 34 10.67 -13.51 7.53
CA ALA A 34 10.82 -14.16 8.83
C ALA A 34 11.06 -15.67 8.58
N PRO A 35 12.33 -16.11 8.51
CA PRO A 35 12.68 -17.47 8.07
C PRO A 35 12.22 -18.53 9.07
N ASN A 36 12.24 -18.24 10.38
CA ASN A 36 11.83 -19.18 11.43
C ASN A 36 10.39 -19.68 11.27
N ASN A 37 9.52 -18.84 10.69
CA ASN A 37 8.11 -19.17 10.44
C ASN A 37 7.80 -19.33 8.94
N LYS A 38 8.82 -19.28 8.08
CA LYS A 38 8.69 -19.28 6.62
C LYS A 38 7.67 -18.27 6.10
N LEU A 39 7.79 -17.02 6.54
CA LEU A 39 6.87 -15.94 6.17
C LEU A 39 7.58 -14.91 5.27
N VAL A 40 6.89 -14.49 4.21
CA VAL A 40 7.28 -13.34 3.37
C VAL A 40 6.18 -12.31 3.41
N TYR A 41 6.47 -11.15 3.97
CA TYR A 41 5.61 -9.97 3.88
C TYR A 41 6.05 -9.12 2.69
N CYS A 42 5.15 -8.83 1.75
CA CYS A 42 5.42 -7.78 0.78
C CYS A 42 4.89 -6.44 1.29
N MET A 43 5.77 -5.44 1.30
CA MET A 43 5.49 -4.10 1.76
C MET A 43 4.91 -3.24 0.64
N ILE A 44 3.64 -2.89 0.78
CA ILE A 44 2.98 -1.90 -0.07
C ILE A 44 2.90 -0.58 0.72
N THR A 45 3.49 0.47 0.16
CA THR A 45 3.45 1.81 0.74
C THR A 45 2.03 2.25 1.02
N LYS A 46 1.84 2.90 2.18
CA LYS A 46 0.56 3.42 2.68
C LYS A 46 -0.51 2.37 3.05
N ASN A 47 -0.14 1.10 3.06
CA ASN A 47 -0.94 -0.01 3.57
C ASN A 47 -0.39 -0.54 4.89
N MET A 48 -0.16 0.33 5.88
CA MET A 48 0.53 -0.01 7.13
C MET A 48 1.97 -0.54 6.95
N CYS A 49 2.64 -0.16 5.85
CA CYS A 49 4.01 -0.60 5.53
C CYS A 49 5.01 -0.49 6.68
N THR A 50 5.00 0.62 7.43
CA THR A 50 5.91 0.83 8.57
C THR A 50 5.64 -0.15 9.70
N ILE A 51 4.36 -0.29 10.10
CA ILE A 51 3.95 -1.18 11.20
C ILE A 51 4.28 -2.63 10.85
N PHE A 52 3.91 -3.09 9.66
CA PHE A 52 4.18 -4.46 9.26
C PHE A 52 5.65 -4.72 8.96
N GLY A 53 6.41 -3.69 8.59
CA GLY A 53 7.87 -3.75 8.60
C GLY A 53 8.39 -4.15 9.98
N GLU A 54 7.93 -3.47 11.04
CA GLU A 54 8.30 -3.79 12.42
C GLU A 54 7.72 -5.11 12.92
N VAL A 55 6.49 -5.49 12.54
CA VAL A 55 5.94 -6.82 12.83
C VAL A 55 6.84 -7.90 12.22
N SER A 56 7.29 -7.73 10.98
CA SER A 56 8.23 -8.67 10.36
C SER A 56 9.59 -8.69 11.07
N CYS A 57 10.09 -7.55 11.55
CA CYS A 57 11.30 -7.50 12.38
C CYS A 57 11.12 -8.25 13.71
N LEU A 58 9.97 -8.10 14.37
CA LEU A 58 9.61 -8.86 15.57
C LEU A 58 9.52 -10.36 15.28
N LEU A 59 8.95 -10.77 14.15
CA LEU A 59 8.89 -12.17 13.74
C LEU A 59 10.29 -12.73 13.41
N PHE A 60 11.20 -11.89 12.92
CA PHE A 60 12.59 -12.27 12.65
C PHE A 60 13.42 -12.43 13.93
N ASN A 61 13.30 -11.49 14.88
CA ASN A 61 14.02 -11.49 16.15
C ASN A 61 13.09 -11.17 17.33
N PRO A 62 12.33 -12.17 17.83
CA PRO A 62 11.37 -11.97 18.91
C PRO A 62 12.01 -11.52 20.22
N GLU A 63 13.19 -12.03 20.55
CA GLU A 63 13.89 -11.79 21.83
C GLU A 63 14.11 -10.30 22.06
N THR A 64 14.64 -9.60 21.05
CA THR A 64 14.92 -8.16 21.14
C THR A 64 13.68 -7.34 21.49
N TYR A 65 12.54 -7.67 20.91
CA TYR A 65 11.30 -6.94 21.14
C TYR A 65 10.62 -7.31 22.46
N LEU A 66 10.73 -8.58 22.89
CA LEU A 66 10.13 -9.06 24.12
C LEU A 66 10.91 -8.56 25.35
N GLU A 67 12.24 -8.64 25.33
CA GLU A 67 13.09 -8.21 26.45
C GLU A 67 13.06 -6.69 26.65
N LYS A 68 13.12 -5.92 25.55
CA LYS A 68 13.13 -4.46 25.59
C LYS A 68 11.74 -3.83 25.52
N ASN A 69 10.69 -4.65 25.41
CA ASN A 69 9.30 -4.23 25.21
C ASN A 69 9.11 -3.18 24.10
N ILE A 70 9.85 -3.31 22.99
CA ILE A 70 9.78 -2.38 21.84
C ILE A 70 8.41 -2.52 21.18
N SER A 71 7.64 -1.45 21.01
CA SER A 71 6.35 -1.52 20.32
C SER A 71 6.51 -1.48 18.79
N VAL A 72 5.78 -2.32 18.06
CA VAL A 72 5.78 -2.31 16.58
C VAL A 72 5.08 -1.09 15.96
N THR A 73 4.44 -0.23 16.78
CA THR A 73 3.73 0.97 16.31
C THR A 73 4.45 2.27 16.63
N SER A 74 5.45 2.26 17.53
CA SER A 74 6.12 3.48 18.00
C SER A 74 7.29 3.91 17.13
N VAL A 75 7.73 3.04 16.21
CA VAL A 75 8.96 3.23 15.42
C VAL A 75 8.64 3.88 14.07
N MET A 76 9.44 4.88 13.69
CA MET A 76 9.36 5.53 12.39
C MET A 76 10.03 4.66 11.31
N TYR A 77 9.72 4.92 10.04
CA TYR A 77 10.28 4.09 8.95
C TYR A 77 11.82 4.11 8.89
N ASP A 78 12.43 5.25 9.18
CA ASP A 78 13.88 5.42 9.16
C ASP A 78 14.56 4.85 10.42
N ASP A 79 13.80 4.61 11.48
CA ASP A 79 14.27 4.12 12.79
C ASP A 79 13.96 2.64 13.01
N ARG A 80 13.58 1.91 11.95
CA ARG A 80 13.16 0.49 12.04
C ARG A 80 14.19 -0.34 12.80
N THR A 81 13.71 -1.27 13.62
CA THR A 81 14.57 -2.09 14.50
C THR A 81 15.43 -3.07 13.68
N CYS A 82 14.92 -3.53 12.52
CA CYS A 82 15.69 -4.30 11.55
C CYS A 82 15.81 -3.53 10.22
N GLN A 83 16.98 -2.93 9.98
CA GLN A 83 17.21 -2.07 8.80
C GLN A 83 17.87 -2.81 7.63
N THR A 84 18.40 -4.01 7.85
CA THR A 84 19.31 -4.69 6.90
C THR A 84 18.92 -6.15 6.63
N ALA A 85 19.57 -6.72 5.61
CA ALA A 85 19.53 -8.15 5.33
C ALA A 85 19.97 -8.96 6.58
N PRO A 86 19.47 -10.19 6.78
CA PRO A 86 18.69 -11.00 5.82
C PRO A 86 17.19 -10.71 5.79
N ALA A 87 16.66 -9.87 6.69
CA ALA A 87 15.22 -9.65 6.82
C ALA A 87 14.63 -8.69 5.77
N VAL A 88 15.42 -7.86 5.09
CA VAL A 88 14.97 -6.81 4.16
C VAL A 88 15.47 -7.07 2.74
N LEU A 89 14.56 -7.35 1.80
CA LEU A 89 14.90 -7.70 0.41
C LEU A 89 14.13 -6.81 -0.58
N ASN A 90 14.82 -5.81 -1.13
CA ASN A 90 14.22 -4.71 -1.91
C ASN A 90 14.02 -5.00 -3.41
N ASN A 91 13.97 -6.27 -3.81
CA ASN A 91 13.50 -6.72 -5.12
C ASN A 91 13.29 -8.24 -5.15
N HIS A 92 12.63 -8.71 -6.21
CA HIS A 92 12.30 -10.12 -6.39
C HIS A 92 13.50 -11.04 -6.62
N SER A 93 14.51 -10.60 -7.37
CA SER A 93 15.73 -11.39 -7.60
C SER A 93 16.48 -11.65 -6.28
N LYS A 94 16.56 -10.65 -5.40
CA LYS A 94 17.14 -10.80 -4.05
C LYS A 94 16.32 -11.76 -3.20
N LEU A 95 14.99 -11.69 -3.28
CA LEU A 95 14.12 -12.65 -2.59
C LEU A 95 14.38 -14.08 -3.06
N ARG A 96 14.33 -14.36 -4.36
CA ARG A 96 14.58 -15.71 -4.90
C ARG A 96 15.96 -16.23 -4.54
N LYS A 97 16.99 -15.39 -4.63
CA LYS A 97 18.35 -15.74 -4.20
C LYS A 97 18.40 -16.10 -2.72
N TYR A 98 17.70 -15.36 -1.87
CA TYR A 98 17.65 -15.61 -0.43
C TYR A 98 16.93 -16.92 -0.10
N LEU A 99 15.81 -17.19 -0.76
CA LEU A 99 15.00 -18.39 -0.52
C LEU A 99 15.62 -19.66 -1.10
N GLY A 100 16.56 -19.54 -2.05
CA GLY A 100 17.38 -20.67 -2.52
C GLY A 100 16.58 -21.82 -3.12
N GLY A 101 15.41 -21.56 -3.73
CA GLY A 101 14.51 -22.59 -4.25
C GLY A 101 13.46 -23.12 -3.26
N ASP A 102 13.43 -22.61 -2.01
CA ASP A 102 12.44 -23.00 -0.99
C ASP A 102 11.15 -22.17 -1.06
N GLU A 103 10.89 -21.44 -2.15
CA GLU A 103 9.78 -20.46 -2.24
C GLU A 103 8.41 -21.10 -1.94
N LYS A 104 8.22 -22.35 -2.35
CA LYS A 104 6.97 -23.11 -2.13
C LYS A 104 6.61 -23.35 -0.67
N ASN A 105 7.60 -23.30 0.22
CA ASN A 105 7.40 -23.53 1.65
C ASN A 105 7.18 -22.23 2.43
N TYR A 106 7.34 -21.08 1.78
CA TYR A 106 7.06 -19.79 2.38
C TYR A 106 5.63 -19.35 2.12
N LYS A 107 4.98 -18.78 3.14
CA LYS A 107 3.67 -18.17 3.01
C LYS A 107 3.84 -16.67 2.75
N TYR A 108 3.32 -16.23 1.61
CA TYR A 108 3.38 -14.85 1.18
C TYR A 108 2.14 -14.12 1.66
N TYR A 109 2.30 -12.92 2.17
CA TYR A 109 1.17 -12.10 2.59
C TYR A 109 1.46 -10.62 2.46
N THR A 110 0.39 -9.83 2.39
CA THR A 110 0.48 -8.37 2.36
C THR A 110 -0.81 -7.74 2.90
N VAL A 111 -0.75 -6.45 3.18
CA VAL A 111 -1.92 -5.65 3.53
C VAL A 111 -2.33 -4.86 2.29
N VAL A 112 -3.62 -4.90 1.98
CA VAL A 112 -4.24 -4.10 0.93
C VAL A 112 -5.20 -3.11 1.54
N ARG A 113 -5.45 -2.01 0.83
CA ARG A 113 -6.29 -0.92 1.32
C ARG A 113 -7.18 -0.39 0.21
N GLU A 114 -8.38 0.03 0.59
CA GLU A 114 -9.32 0.67 -0.33
C GLU A 114 -8.61 1.84 -1.06
N PRO A 115 -8.67 1.90 -2.40
CA PRO A 115 -7.82 2.81 -3.17
C PRO A 115 -7.98 4.30 -2.84
N ILE A 116 -9.20 4.78 -2.62
CA ILE A 116 -9.46 6.19 -2.30
C ILE A 116 -8.90 6.55 -0.92
N ASP A 117 -9.16 5.71 0.08
CA ASP A 117 -8.62 5.87 1.44
C ASP A 117 -7.09 5.82 1.45
N ARG A 118 -6.48 4.91 0.67
CA ARG A 118 -5.03 4.86 0.48
C ARG A 118 -4.49 6.15 -0.11
N PHE A 119 -5.10 6.66 -1.18
CA PHE A 119 -4.72 7.91 -1.83
C PHE A 119 -4.80 9.10 -0.87
N LEU A 120 -5.95 9.30 -0.21
CA LEU A 120 -6.14 10.41 0.73
C LEU A 120 -5.15 10.33 1.89
N SER A 121 -4.87 9.12 2.38
CA SER A 121 -3.85 8.90 3.41
C SER A 121 -2.44 9.21 2.95
N ALA A 122 -2.13 8.99 1.68
CA ALA A 122 -0.85 9.29 1.06
C ALA A 122 -0.72 10.80 0.82
N TYR A 123 -1.72 11.42 0.19
CA TYR A 123 -1.75 12.84 -0.15
C TYR A 123 -1.66 13.72 1.10
N THR A 124 -2.49 13.43 2.11
CA THR A 124 -2.46 14.18 3.38
C THR A 124 -1.11 14.07 4.10
N ASP A 125 -0.45 12.93 4.00
CA ASP A 125 0.84 12.70 4.65
C ASP A 125 1.98 13.39 3.88
N LYS A 126 2.08 13.09 2.59
CA LYS A 126 3.20 13.45 1.73
C LYS A 126 3.08 14.85 1.15
N CYS A 127 1.91 15.23 0.65
CA CYS A 127 1.72 16.51 -0.04
C CYS A 127 1.35 17.66 0.89
N PHE A 128 0.77 17.35 2.05
CA PHE A 128 0.37 18.35 3.03
C PHE A 128 1.26 18.35 4.26
N ARG A 129 1.26 17.27 5.04
CA ARG A 129 1.92 17.29 6.35
C ARG A 129 3.44 17.41 6.24
N GLU A 130 4.10 16.62 5.40
CA GLU A 130 5.56 16.75 5.21
C GLU A 130 5.94 18.10 4.61
N ARG A 131 5.12 18.65 3.72
CA ARG A 131 5.30 19.99 3.16
C ARG A 131 5.27 21.06 4.26
N GLU A 132 4.21 21.09 5.06
CA GLU A 132 4.00 22.09 6.12
C GLU A 132 4.97 21.92 7.28
N LEU A 133 5.27 20.69 7.71
CA LEU A 133 6.09 20.44 8.90
C LEU A 133 7.59 20.35 8.61
N LEU A 134 7.98 19.90 7.41
CA LEU A 134 9.38 19.63 7.05
C LEU A 134 9.90 20.54 5.92
N GLY A 135 9.09 21.49 5.44
CA GLY A 135 9.50 22.47 4.41
C GLY A 135 9.74 21.85 3.03
N ARG A 136 9.11 20.70 2.72
CA ARG A 136 9.31 19.96 1.46
C ARG A 136 8.43 20.49 0.34
N TYR A 137 8.55 21.77 0.00
CA TYR A 137 7.63 22.47 -0.93
C TYR A 137 7.65 21.96 -2.37
N GLU A 138 8.75 21.34 -2.81
CA GLU A 138 8.89 20.75 -4.15
C GLU A 138 8.29 19.33 -4.27
N GLN A 139 7.81 18.74 -3.17
CA GLN A 139 7.11 17.44 -3.21
C GLN A 139 5.80 17.55 -4.02
N CYS A 140 5.28 16.37 -4.38
CA CYS A 140 4.03 16.24 -5.11
C CYS A 140 4.08 16.91 -6.49
N TYR A 141 5.21 16.68 -7.16
CA TYR A 141 5.50 17.10 -8.53
C TYR A 141 5.43 18.62 -8.76
N GLY A 142 5.56 19.41 -7.69
CA GLY A 142 5.42 20.88 -7.75
C GLY A 142 3.97 21.37 -7.88
N CYS A 143 2.97 20.49 -7.78
CA CYS A 143 1.55 20.86 -7.87
C CYS A 143 1.02 21.59 -6.63
N GLY A 144 1.81 21.69 -5.56
CA GLY A 144 1.38 22.29 -4.31
C GLY A 144 0.16 21.56 -3.71
N TYR A 145 -0.99 22.25 -3.63
CA TYR A 145 -2.26 21.69 -3.14
C TYR A 145 -3.28 21.43 -4.25
N ASP A 146 -2.87 21.57 -5.50
CA ASP A 146 -3.69 21.20 -6.64
C ASP A 146 -3.71 19.67 -6.78
N MET A 147 -4.81 19.06 -6.35
CA MET A 147 -4.99 17.61 -6.39
C MET A 147 -5.18 17.11 -7.83
N GLU A 148 -5.75 17.93 -8.72
CA GLU A 148 -5.95 17.56 -10.13
C GLU A 148 -4.62 17.49 -10.85
N CYS A 149 -3.81 18.56 -10.75
CA CYS A 149 -2.42 18.56 -11.23
C CYS A 149 -1.64 17.34 -10.73
N PHE A 150 -1.78 17.01 -9.44
CA PHE A 150 -1.06 15.89 -8.84
C PHE A 150 -1.48 14.54 -9.42
N ILE A 151 -2.79 14.33 -9.61
CA ILE A 151 -3.32 13.09 -10.20
C ILE A 151 -2.90 12.98 -11.66
N ASP A 152 -2.94 14.07 -12.42
CA ASP A 152 -2.54 14.10 -13.83
C ASP A 152 -1.05 13.78 -14.00
N GLU A 153 -0.17 14.37 -13.18
CA GLU A 153 1.26 14.04 -13.20
C GLU A 153 1.53 12.60 -12.71
N THR A 154 0.80 12.10 -11.72
CA THR A 154 0.89 10.69 -11.29
C THR A 154 0.52 9.76 -12.44
N TYR A 155 -0.60 10.04 -13.13
CA TYR A 155 -1.11 9.24 -14.23
C TYR A 155 -0.15 9.25 -15.43
N LYS A 156 0.35 10.42 -15.83
CA LYS A 156 1.36 10.58 -16.88
C LYS A 156 2.64 9.78 -16.58
N ARG A 157 3.14 9.85 -15.33
CA ARG A 157 4.31 9.06 -14.92
C ARG A 157 4.02 7.56 -14.91
N ALA A 158 2.82 7.15 -14.51
CA ALA A 158 2.38 5.76 -14.58
C ALA A 158 2.36 5.23 -16.01
N LEU A 159 1.87 6.02 -16.98
CA LEU A 159 1.92 5.67 -18.40
C LEU A 159 3.36 5.49 -18.90
N MET A 160 4.31 6.31 -18.44
CA MET A 160 5.73 6.11 -18.77
C MET A 160 6.22 4.73 -18.28
N TYR A 161 5.93 4.36 -17.01
CA TYR A 161 6.28 3.05 -16.48
C TYR A 161 5.64 1.90 -17.27
N ALA A 162 4.35 2.04 -17.62
CA ALA A 162 3.63 1.06 -18.42
C ALA A 162 4.24 0.89 -19.82
N ALA A 163 4.75 1.97 -20.42
CA ALA A 163 5.47 1.96 -21.68
C ALA A 163 6.93 1.45 -21.56
N GLY A 164 7.35 0.97 -20.38
CA GLY A 164 8.72 0.49 -20.13
C GLY A 164 9.75 1.62 -19.96
N THR A 165 9.31 2.87 -19.89
CA THR A 165 10.17 4.03 -19.66
C THR A 165 10.20 4.37 -18.17
N ARG A 166 11.39 4.52 -17.60
CA ARG A 166 11.53 4.94 -16.20
C ARG A 166 11.73 6.46 -16.12
N PRO A 167 10.77 7.22 -15.55
CA PRO A 167 10.96 8.64 -15.29
C PRO A 167 12.23 8.87 -14.46
N THR A 168 12.95 9.95 -14.77
CA THR A 168 14.15 10.36 -14.05
C THR A 168 13.98 11.79 -13.54
N PRO A 169 14.16 12.05 -12.22
CA PRO A 169 14.34 11.03 -11.17
C PRO A 169 13.06 10.20 -10.93
N VAL A 170 13.24 9.04 -10.30
CA VAL A 170 12.16 8.30 -9.66
C VAL A 170 11.87 9.02 -8.34
N ASN A 171 10.61 9.37 -8.14
CA ASN A 171 10.19 10.21 -7.04
C ASN A 171 9.58 9.37 -5.91
N MET A 172 9.56 9.92 -4.70
CA MET A 172 8.95 9.28 -3.55
C MET A 172 7.46 9.03 -3.79
N GLU A 173 6.81 9.95 -4.50
CA GLU A 173 5.43 9.91 -4.94
C GLU A 173 5.14 8.66 -5.78
N ASP A 174 6.05 8.24 -6.67
CA ASP A 174 5.86 7.03 -7.49
C ASP A 174 5.72 5.79 -6.60
N TYR A 175 6.52 5.72 -5.52
CA TYR A 175 6.41 4.63 -4.57
C TYR A 175 5.09 4.66 -3.82
N HIS A 176 4.59 5.83 -3.44
CA HIS A 176 3.44 6.00 -2.55
C HIS A 176 2.08 6.01 -3.27
N PHE A 177 2.04 6.42 -4.54
CA PHE A 177 0.80 6.69 -5.26
C PHE A 177 0.58 5.80 -6.49
N LEU A 178 1.59 5.09 -7.01
CA LEU A 178 1.31 4.10 -8.06
C LEU A 178 0.43 2.95 -7.53
N PRO A 179 -0.31 2.26 -8.43
CA PRO A 179 -1.26 1.21 -8.06
C PRO A 179 -0.64 0.12 -7.18
N GLN A 180 -1.45 -0.43 -6.28
CA GLN A 180 -1.05 -1.52 -5.39
C GLN A 180 -0.81 -2.81 -6.17
N ASN A 181 -1.60 -3.05 -7.24
CA ASN A 181 -1.41 -4.20 -8.12
C ASN A 181 -0.11 -4.16 -8.95
N TRP A 182 0.61 -3.02 -8.95
CA TRP A 182 1.94 -2.87 -9.58
C TRP A 182 3.11 -3.25 -8.66
N LYS A 183 2.80 -3.72 -7.46
CA LYS A 183 3.78 -4.07 -6.43
C LYS A 183 4.01 -5.58 -6.41
N CYS A 184 5.09 -6.01 -5.74
CA CYS A 184 5.25 -7.39 -5.27
C CYS A 184 5.24 -8.48 -6.36
N PHE A 185 5.48 -8.12 -7.63
CA PHE A 185 5.39 -9.04 -8.78
C PHE A 185 4.02 -9.75 -8.87
N PHE A 186 2.94 -9.07 -8.47
CA PHE A 186 1.60 -9.67 -8.52
C PHE A 186 1.20 -10.15 -9.90
N GLY A 187 1.67 -9.53 -10.99
CA GLY A 187 1.40 -10.01 -12.34
C GLY A 187 1.80 -11.46 -12.62
N LEU A 188 2.72 -12.02 -11.82
CA LEU A 188 3.21 -13.39 -11.98
C LEU A 188 2.90 -14.30 -10.79
N GLU A 189 2.60 -13.73 -9.62
CA GLU A 189 2.61 -14.48 -8.35
C GLU A 189 1.48 -14.09 -7.40
N MET A 190 0.46 -13.35 -7.86
CA MET A 190 -0.63 -12.86 -7.01
C MET A 190 -1.31 -13.99 -6.22
N GLU A 191 -1.50 -15.15 -6.84
CA GLU A 191 -2.13 -16.33 -6.25
C GLU A 191 -1.36 -16.92 -5.04
N LYS A 192 -0.08 -16.56 -4.87
CA LYS A 192 0.72 -16.97 -3.72
C LYS A 192 0.36 -16.19 -2.45
N TYR A 193 -0.26 -15.01 -2.60
CA TYR A 193 -0.42 -14.07 -1.49
C TYR A 193 -1.73 -14.27 -0.75
N THR A 194 -1.62 -14.28 0.58
CA THR A 194 -2.76 -13.99 1.46
C THR A 194 -2.91 -12.48 1.62
N PHE A 195 -4.08 -11.95 1.26
CA PHE A 195 -4.38 -10.53 1.38
C PHE A 195 -5.12 -10.21 2.68
N PHE A 196 -4.63 -9.21 3.41
CA PHE A 196 -5.27 -8.67 4.59
C PHE A 196 -5.84 -7.28 4.29
N ASP A 197 -7.16 -7.16 4.33
CA ASP A 197 -7.89 -5.92 4.05
C ASP A 197 -7.87 -4.99 5.27
N TYR A 198 -7.35 -3.77 5.07
CA TYR A 198 -7.24 -2.72 6.08
C TYR A 198 -8.59 -2.11 6.53
N THR A 199 -9.66 -2.29 5.75
CA THR A 199 -10.95 -1.60 5.93
C THR A 199 -11.53 -1.82 7.34
N ASP A 200 -11.57 -3.07 7.79
CA ASP A 200 -11.90 -3.42 9.18
C ASP A 200 -10.66 -3.93 9.90
N LYS A 201 -9.98 -3.01 10.59
CA LYS A 201 -8.71 -3.29 11.28
C LYS A 201 -8.84 -4.39 12.33
N LEU A 202 -9.92 -4.41 13.11
CA LEU A 202 -10.05 -5.38 14.19
C LEU A 202 -10.21 -6.78 13.61
N LYS A 203 -11.06 -6.93 12.61
CA LYS A 203 -11.22 -8.19 11.87
C LYS A 203 -9.94 -8.59 11.14
N MET A 204 -9.21 -7.62 10.58
CA MET A 204 -7.91 -7.86 9.97
C MET A 204 -6.91 -8.41 10.99
N TYR A 205 -6.83 -7.82 12.18
CA TYR A 205 -5.95 -8.26 13.26
C TYR A 205 -6.29 -9.67 13.74
N ASP A 206 -7.58 -10.02 13.86
CA ASP A 206 -8.00 -11.38 14.22
C ASP A 206 -7.57 -12.41 13.16
N LYS A 207 -7.78 -12.09 11.88
CA LYS A 207 -7.33 -12.94 10.77
C LYS A 207 -5.81 -13.10 10.73
N LEU A 208 -5.07 -12.04 11.03
CA LEU A 208 -3.61 -12.07 11.11
C LEU A 208 -3.12 -12.96 12.25
N ASP A 209 -3.76 -12.90 13.43
CA ASP A 209 -3.41 -13.80 14.53
C ASP A 209 -3.60 -15.27 14.15
N ALA A 210 -4.74 -15.59 13.53
CA ALA A 210 -5.03 -16.94 13.05
C ALA A 210 -4.00 -17.40 12.00
N PHE A 211 -3.63 -16.53 11.07
CA PHE A 211 -2.61 -16.80 10.06
C PHE A 211 -1.22 -17.06 10.68
N TYR A 212 -0.81 -16.24 11.65
CA TYR A 212 0.45 -16.42 12.36
C TYR A 212 0.45 -17.68 13.21
N LYS A 213 -0.65 -17.99 13.90
CA LYS A 213 -0.81 -19.25 14.66
C LYS A 213 -0.66 -20.46 13.73
N ALA A 214 -1.32 -20.45 12.57
CA ALA A 214 -1.21 -21.50 11.56
C ALA A 214 0.19 -21.59 10.90
N SER A 215 1.04 -20.59 11.12
CA SER A 215 2.42 -20.54 10.62
C SER A 215 3.45 -20.82 11.72
N GLY A 216 3.00 -21.34 12.86
CA GLY A 216 3.87 -21.74 13.97
C GLY A 216 4.42 -20.57 14.78
N VAL A 217 3.87 -19.36 14.66
CA VAL A 217 4.30 -18.22 15.47
C VAL A 217 3.87 -18.44 16.93
N GLY A 218 4.84 -18.39 17.84
CA GLY A 218 4.62 -18.63 19.27
C GLY A 218 3.61 -17.67 19.90
N MET A 219 2.86 -18.17 20.89
CA MET A 219 1.77 -17.42 21.55
C MET A 219 2.20 -16.06 22.08
N LYS A 220 3.34 -15.98 22.79
CA LYS A 220 3.86 -14.71 23.36
C LYS A 220 4.10 -13.64 22.29
N VAL A 221 4.63 -14.03 21.13
CA VAL A 221 4.89 -13.11 20.01
C VAL A 221 3.59 -12.61 19.41
N ARG A 222 2.64 -13.53 19.21
CA ARG A 222 1.31 -13.19 18.69
C ARG A 222 0.53 -12.26 19.61
N GLU A 223 0.52 -12.54 20.92
CA GLU A 223 -0.12 -11.68 21.93
C GLU A 223 0.50 -10.28 21.95
N LYS A 224 1.83 -10.19 21.83
CA LYS A 224 2.52 -8.90 21.70
C LYS A 224 2.06 -8.13 20.45
N ILE A 225 2.03 -8.78 19.28
CA ILE A 225 1.56 -8.17 18.03
C ILE A 225 0.11 -7.67 18.21
N GLN A 226 -0.78 -8.52 18.73
CA GLN A 226 -2.18 -8.16 18.96
C GLN A 226 -2.34 -6.98 19.91
N ARG A 227 -1.59 -6.98 21.01
CA ARG A 227 -1.59 -5.88 21.98
C ARG A 227 -1.15 -4.59 21.29
N ASP A 228 0.02 -4.56 20.67
CA ASP A 228 0.59 -3.35 20.07
C ASP A 228 -0.30 -2.79 18.95
N LEU A 229 -0.86 -3.65 18.08
CA LEU A 229 -1.77 -3.24 16.99
C LEU A 229 -3.09 -2.63 17.47
N ARG A 230 -3.57 -3.04 18.65
CA ARG A 230 -4.86 -2.59 19.23
C ARG A 230 -4.71 -1.39 20.15
N THR A 231 -3.57 -1.24 20.82
CA THR A 231 -3.39 -0.19 21.83
C THR A 231 -2.86 1.12 21.27
N SER A 232 -2.24 1.11 20.09
CA SER A 232 -1.42 2.22 19.64
C SER A 232 -1.67 2.61 18.18
N PHE A 233 -1.58 3.91 17.91
CA PHE A 233 -1.59 4.47 16.55
C PHE A 233 -0.19 5.00 16.21
N THR A 234 0.16 5.00 14.92
CA THR A 234 1.43 5.57 14.46
C THR A 234 1.41 7.10 14.49
N LEU A 235 2.61 7.70 14.60
CA LEU A 235 2.85 9.14 14.52
C LEU A 235 2.37 9.78 13.19
N HIS A 236 2.03 8.98 12.18
CA HIS A 236 1.55 9.44 10.88
C HIS A 236 0.09 9.12 10.59
N LYS A 237 -0.72 8.92 11.63
CA LYS A 237 -2.16 8.75 11.48
C LYS A 237 -2.77 10.02 10.86
N THR A 238 -3.27 9.90 9.65
CA THR A 238 -3.98 10.98 8.94
C THR A 238 -5.49 10.83 8.96
N SER A 239 -6.02 9.69 9.42
CA SER A 239 -7.44 9.32 9.24
C SER A 239 -8.43 10.32 9.85
N ASN A 240 -8.02 11.13 10.82
CA ASN A 240 -8.93 12.03 11.53
C ASN A 240 -8.45 13.50 11.51
N SER A 241 -7.48 13.85 10.67
CA SER A 241 -7.02 15.24 10.59
C SER A 241 -8.03 16.10 9.82
N GLU A 242 -8.13 17.38 10.17
CA GLU A 242 -9.00 18.33 9.47
C GLU A 242 -8.58 18.47 8.00
N ALA A 243 -7.26 18.47 7.74
CA ALA A 243 -6.72 18.44 6.39
C ALA A 243 -7.23 17.25 5.55
N ARG A 244 -7.34 16.04 6.13
CA ARG A 244 -7.88 14.89 5.39
C ARG A 244 -9.33 15.10 5.00
N LYS A 245 -10.16 15.67 5.88
CA LYS A 245 -11.56 15.97 5.56
C LYS A 245 -11.68 16.98 4.42
N ILE A 246 -10.83 18.00 4.41
CA ILE A 246 -10.79 19.01 3.33
C ILE A 246 -10.48 18.35 1.99
N PHE A 247 -9.41 17.55 1.92
CA PHE A 247 -9.03 16.86 0.68
C PHE A 247 -10.05 15.79 0.27
N GLU A 248 -10.64 15.09 1.22
CA GLU A 248 -11.71 14.13 0.95
C GLU A 248 -12.94 14.82 0.35
N ASN A 249 -13.35 15.96 0.90
CA ASN A 249 -14.45 16.76 0.36
C ASN A 249 -14.13 17.30 -1.03
N GLN A 250 -12.92 17.81 -1.25
CA GLN A 250 -12.47 18.26 -2.58
C GLN A 250 -12.59 17.15 -3.63
N LEU A 251 -12.13 15.94 -3.27
CA LEU A 251 -12.17 14.78 -4.17
C LEU A 251 -13.60 14.28 -4.41
N ARG A 252 -14.39 14.10 -3.34
CA ARG A 252 -15.75 13.53 -3.44
C ARG A 252 -16.75 14.47 -4.12
N ASN A 253 -16.56 15.78 -4.01
CA ASN A 253 -17.44 16.77 -4.64
C ASN A 253 -17.02 17.16 -6.06
N ASN A 254 -15.94 16.57 -6.58
CA ASN A 254 -15.47 16.79 -7.95
C ASN A 254 -15.52 15.47 -8.74
N ARG A 255 -16.60 15.29 -9.50
CA ARG A 255 -16.84 14.08 -10.30
C ARG A 255 -15.72 13.78 -11.30
N LYS A 256 -15.19 14.81 -11.98
CA LYS A 256 -14.09 14.63 -12.96
C LYS A 256 -12.81 14.18 -12.28
N LEU A 257 -12.47 14.80 -11.15
CA LEU A 257 -11.32 14.43 -10.35
C LEU A 257 -11.43 13.00 -9.79
N MET A 258 -12.60 12.62 -9.30
CA MET A 258 -12.87 11.26 -8.85
C MET A 258 -12.74 10.25 -10.02
N ALA A 259 -13.25 10.58 -11.21
CA ALA A 259 -13.09 9.72 -12.39
C ALA A 259 -11.62 9.49 -12.74
N LYS A 260 -10.81 10.55 -12.77
CA LYS A 260 -9.35 10.47 -12.98
C LYS A 260 -8.69 9.54 -11.97
N LEU A 261 -9.08 9.64 -10.69
CA LEU A 261 -8.55 8.80 -9.61
C LEU A 261 -9.00 7.34 -9.71
N ILE A 262 -10.25 7.08 -10.09
CA ILE A 262 -10.76 5.73 -10.34
C ILE A 262 -9.96 5.09 -11.45
N ASN A 263 -9.67 5.80 -12.55
CA ASN A 263 -8.89 5.26 -13.66
C ASN A 263 -7.44 4.98 -13.30
N LEU A 264 -6.86 5.79 -12.40
CA LEU A 264 -5.54 5.51 -11.84
C LEU A 264 -5.52 4.17 -11.07
N TYR A 265 -6.60 3.82 -10.37
CA TYR A 265 -6.65 2.66 -9.47
C TYR A 265 -7.65 1.57 -9.84
N TYR A 266 -8.21 1.59 -11.05
CA TYR A 266 -9.35 0.75 -11.43
C TYR A 266 -9.13 -0.72 -11.08
N TYR A 267 -7.96 -1.26 -11.46
CA TYR A 267 -7.61 -2.64 -11.19
C TYR A 267 -7.29 -2.95 -9.72
N ASP A 268 -6.93 -1.96 -8.90
CA ASP A 268 -6.86 -2.18 -7.45
C ASP A 268 -8.27 -2.46 -6.88
N PHE A 269 -9.31 -1.77 -7.36
CA PHE A 269 -10.69 -2.08 -6.95
C PHE A 269 -11.06 -3.51 -7.33
N ILE A 270 -10.81 -3.89 -8.59
CA ILE A 270 -11.20 -5.20 -9.10
C ILE A 270 -10.42 -6.34 -8.42
N TYR A 271 -9.09 -6.27 -8.39
CA TYR A 271 -8.27 -7.39 -7.90
C TYR A 271 -8.27 -7.55 -6.38
N PHE A 272 -8.56 -6.48 -5.64
CA PHE A 272 -8.69 -6.54 -4.18
C PHE A 272 -10.14 -6.51 -3.69
N ASN A 273 -11.09 -6.69 -4.61
CA ASN A 273 -12.52 -6.84 -4.34
C ASN A 273 -13.12 -5.66 -3.54
N TYR A 274 -12.74 -4.44 -3.90
CA TYR A 274 -13.37 -3.21 -3.45
C TYR A 274 -14.42 -2.74 -4.44
N SER A 275 -15.45 -2.06 -3.95
CA SER A 275 -16.46 -1.45 -4.81
C SER A 275 -15.89 -0.24 -5.54
N VAL A 276 -16.08 -0.17 -6.85
CA VAL A 276 -15.78 1.04 -7.64
C VAL A 276 -16.81 2.12 -7.28
N PRO A 277 -16.39 3.35 -6.92
CA PRO A 277 -17.34 4.43 -6.62
C PRO A 277 -18.25 4.73 -7.81
N ILE A 278 -19.53 4.93 -7.54
CA ILE A 278 -20.50 5.41 -8.53
C ILE A 278 -20.35 6.93 -8.66
N LEU A 279 -20.28 7.42 -9.90
CA LEU A 279 -20.13 8.83 -10.23
C LEU A 279 -21.50 9.40 -10.61
N ASP A 280 -22.23 9.88 -9.61
CA ASP A 280 -23.47 10.64 -9.80
C ASP A 280 -23.16 12.09 -10.26
#